data_AF-A0A537D0Y2-F1
#
_entry.id   AF-A0A537D0Y2-F1
#
_cell.length_a   1.000
_cell.length_b   1.000
_cell.length_c   1.000
_cell.angle_alpha   90.00
_cell.angle_beta   90.00
_cell.angle_gamma   90.00
#
_symmetry.space_group_name_H-M   'P 1'
#
loop_
_entity.id
_entity.type
_entity.pdbx_description
1 polymer ?
#
loop_
_entity_poly.entity_id
_entity_poly.type
_entity_poly.pdbx_seq_one_letter_code
_entity_poly.pdbx_strand_id
1 'polypeptide(L)'
;HDYHFNRFLFEAFPHGTALPPQGEPAALPELARAAVRAFSIDDATTTEIDDAFSVRPLPNGHFEIGIHIATPALAVPQGSALDAVARSRLSTVYMPGRKITMLPDAVIGCCTLAAGTAP
;
A
#
# COMPACT_ATOMS: atom_id res chain seq x y z
N HIS A 1 -24.61 4.97 -14.21
CA HIS A 1 -23.40 4.63 -13.44
C HIS A 1 -22.21 5.48 -13.89
N ASP A 2 -21.93 5.57 -15.20
CA ASP A 2 -20.72 6.25 -15.69
C ASP A 2 -20.73 7.79 -15.61
N TYR A 3 -21.90 8.44 -15.50
CA TYR A 3 -21.96 9.91 -15.39
C TYR A 3 -21.21 10.46 -14.17
N HIS A 4 -21.45 9.91 -12.97
CA HIS A 4 -20.76 10.35 -11.75
C HIS A 4 -19.27 10.06 -11.80
N PHE A 5 -18.89 8.91 -12.37
CA PHE A 5 -17.50 8.53 -12.56
C PHE A 5 -16.79 9.50 -13.52
N ASN A 6 -17.37 9.77 -14.69
CA ASN A 6 -16.78 10.68 -15.67
C ASN A 6 -16.70 12.12 -15.15
N ARG A 7 -17.70 12.56 -14.38
CA ARG A 7 -17.66 13.87 -13.71
C ARG A 7 -16.54 13.93 -12.68
N PHE A 8 -16.41 12.90 -11.84
CA PHE A 8 -15.31 12.79 -10.88
C PHE A 8 -13.95 12.81 -11.58
N LEU A 9 -13.79 12.05 -12.67
CA LEU A 9 -12.55 12.07 -13.45
C LEU A 9 -12.26 13.44 -14.04
N PHE A 10 -13.26 14.14 -14.56
CA PHE A 10 -13.09 15.49 -15.09
C PHE A 10 -12.64 16.49 -14.02
N GLU A 11 -13.22 16.40 -12.81
CA GLU A 11 -12.93 17.33 -11.70
C GLU A 11 -11.60 17.01 -10.99
N ALA A 12 -11.34 15.72 -10.70
CA ALA A 12 -10.21 15.28 -9.88
C ALA A 12 -9.01 14.77 -10.67
N PHE A 13 -9.22 14.32 -11.91
CA PHE A 13 -8.19 13.77 -12.80
C PHE A 13 -8.25 14.40 -14.20
N PRO A 14 -8.18 15.75 -14.34
CA PRO A 14 -8.33 16.45 -15.62
C PRO A 14 -7.26 16.08 -16.66
N HIS A 15 -6.16 15.47 -16.22
CA HIS A 15 -5.06 14.99 -17.06
C HIS A 15 -5.01 13.46 -17.19
N GLY A 16 -6.09 12.77 -16.78
CA GLY A 16 -6.19 11.31 -16.79
C GLY A 16 -5.71 10.65 -15.50
N THR A 17 -5.95 9.35 -15.40
CA THR A 17 -5.65 8.54 -14.21
C THR A 17 -4.32 7.82 -14.28
N ALA A 18 -3.65 7.84 -15.44
CA ALA A 18 -2.36 7.19 -15.63
C ALA A 18 -1.30 7.83 -14.73
N LEU A 19 -0.46 7.01 -14.12
CA LEU A 19 0.73 7.48 -13.44
C LEU A 19 1.75 7.90 -14.52
N PRO A 20 2.46 9.03 -14.34
CA PRO A 20 3.50 9.44 -15.29
C PRO A 20 4.62 8.39 -15.37
N PRO A 21 5.44 8.33 -16.43
CA PRO A 21 6.64 7.51 -16.40
C PRO A 21 7.52 7.96 -15.22
N GLN A 22 7.71 7.07 -14.25
CA GLN A 22 8.41 7.34 -12.99
C GLN A 22 9.62 6.42 -12.84
N GLY A 23 10.55 6.82 -11.97
CA GLY A 23 11.71 6.00 -11.63
C GLY A 23 11.33 4.75 -10.84
N GLU A 24 12.25 3.80 -10.80
CA GLU A 24 12.12 2.57 -9.99
C GLU A 24 12.10 2.90 -8.48
N PRO A 25 11.40 2.10 -7.66
CA PRO A 25 11.52 2.20 -6.21
C PRO A 25 12.98 2.04 -5.77
N ALA A 26 13.35 2.74 -4.70
CA ALA A 26 14.63 2.52 -4.05
C ALA A 26 14.74 1.07 -3.54
N ALA A 27 15.95 0.51 -3.57
CA ALA A 27 16.20 -0.80 -3.02
C ALA A 27 15.89 -0.81 -1.51
N LEU A 28 15.10 -1.78 -1.07
CA LEU A 28 14.76 -1.91 0.33
C LEU A 28 15.99 -2.41 1.12
N PRO A 29 16.22 -1.87 2.33
CA PRO A 29 17.23 -2.41 3.22
C PRO A 29 16.83 -3.82 3.69
N GLU A 30 17.81 -4.65 4.03
CA GLU A 30 17.53 -5.91 4.71
C GLU A 30 17.01 -5.63 6.13
N LEU A 31 15.80 -6.07 6.43
CA LEU A 31 15.15 -5.89 7.74
C LEU A 31 15.12 -7.20 8.51
N ALA A 32 15.27 -7.10 9.84
CA ALA A 32 15.13 -8.26 10.71
C ALA A 32 13.71 -8.81 10.62
N ARG A 33 13.60 -10.11 10.34
CA ARG A 33 12.31 -10.80 10.28
C ARG A 33 11.80 -11.08 11.69
N ALA A 34 10.59 -10.63 11.98
CA ALA A 34 9.91 -10.96 13.23
C ALA A 34 9.57 -12.46 13.25
N ALA A 35 9.93 -13.15 14.33
CA ALA A 35 9.64 -14.57 14.53
C ALA A 35 8.19 -14.79 15.00
N VAL A 36 7.22 -14.24 14.25
CA VAL A 36 5.79 -14.30 14.55
C VAL A 36 5.02 -14.80 13.34
N ARG A 37 3.83 -15.35 13.58
CA ARG A 37 2.85 -15.57 12.51
C ARG A 37 1.95 -14.35 12.45
N ALA A 38 2.04 -13.62 11.35
CA ALA A 38 1.20 -12.46 11.07
C ALA A 38 0.05 -12.85 10.13
N PHE A 39 -1.05 -12.10 10.22
CA PHE A 39 -2.26 -12.26 9.42
C PHE A 39 -2.75 -10.87 9.01
N SER A 40 -3.23 -10.73 7.77
CA SER A 40 -4.04 -9.56 7.37
C SER A 40 -5.50 -9.99 7.19
N ILE A 41 -6.42 -9.05 7.29
CA ILE A 41 -7.85 -9.27 7.05
C ILE A 41 -8.32 -8.18 6.11
N ASP A 42 -8.50 -8.55 4.84
CA ASP A 42 -8.83 -7.65 3.75
C ASP A 42 -9.92 -8.26 2.86
N ASP A 43 -10.52 -7.43 2.00
CA ASP A 43 -11.34 -7.94 0.90
C ASP A 43 -10.51 -8.83 -0.03
N ALA A 44 -11.15 -9.86 -0.61
CA ALA A 44 -10.47 -10.83 -1.48
C ALA A 44 -9.83 -10.24 -2.75
N THR A 45 -10.19 -9.01 -3.11
CA THR A 45 -9.65 -8.27 -4.27
C THR A 45 -8.57 -7.25 -3.89
N THR A 46 -8.21 -7.16 -2.60
CA THR A 46 -7.17 -6.25 -2.11
C THR A 46 -5.79 -6.72 -2.55
N THR A 47 -5.01 -5.80 -3.10
CA THR A 47 -3.63 -6.07 -3.57
C THR A 47 -2.59 -5.21 -2.84
N GLU A 48 -3.04 -4.15 -2.17
CA GLU A 48 -2.24 -3.19 -1.39
C GLU A 48 -2.50 -3.52 0.09
N ILE A 49 -1.88 -4.58 0.60
CA ILE A 49 -2.05 -5.00 2.00
C ILE A 49 -1.08 -4.18 2.83
N ASP A 50 -1.61 -3.16 3.50
CA ASP A 50 -0.84 -2.16 4.24
C ASP A 50 -0.56 -2.59 5.69
N ASP A 51 -1.37 -3.49 6.24
CA ASP A 51 -1.24 -3.94 7.61
C ASP A 51 -1.45 -5.44 7.80
N ALA A 52 -0.78 -5.96 8.81
CA ALA A 52 -0.97 -7.30 9.34
C ALA A 52 -0.81 -7.26 10.86
N PHE A 53 -1.36 -8.26 11.55
CA PHE A 53 -1.24 -8.38 12.99
C PHE A 53 -0.82 -9.80 13.40
N SER A 54 -0.17 -9.89 14.55
CA SER A 54 0.15 -11.16 15.21
C SER A 54 -0.41 -11.18 16.61
N VAL A 55 -0.86 -12.34 17.07
CA VAL A 55 -1.42 -12.53 18.41
C VAL A 55 -0.62 -13.60 19.14
N ARG A 56 -0.05 -13.25 20.30
CA ARG A 56 0.75 -14.18 21.12
C ARG A 56 0.23 -14.22 22.56
N PRO A 57 -0.21 -15.38 23.08
CA PRO A 57 -0.59 -15.50 24.48
C PRO A 57 0.64 -15.37 25.39
N LEU A 58 0.46 -14.74 26.54
CA LEU A 58 1.47 -14.52 27.57
C LEU A 58 1.21 -15.38 28.82
N PRO A 59 2.25 -15.71 29.62
CA PRO A 59 2.09 -16.57 30.80
C PRO A 59 1.15 -16.03 31.88
N ASN A 60 0.92 -14.72 31.92
CA ASN A 60 0.01 -14.05 32.84
C ASN A 60 -1.47 -14.08 32.36
N GLY A 61 -1.78 -14.81 31.29
CA GLY A 61 -3.12 -14.88 30.71
C GLY A 61 -3.49 -13.70 29.81
N HIS A 62 -2.57 -12.77 29.55
CA HIS A 62 -2.78 -11.67 28.61
C HIS A 62 -2.34 -12.07 27.19
N PHE A 63 -2.52 -11.16 26.23
CA PHE A 63 -2.02 -11.29 24.86
C PHE A 63 -1.08 -10.15 24.53
N GLU A 64 -0.02 -10.46 23.80
CA GLU A 64 0.77 -9.49 23.05
C GLU A 64 0.19 -9.41 21.63
N ILE A 65 -0.12 -8.19 21.20
CA ILE A 65 -0.59 -7.89 19.85
C ILE A 65 0.53 -7.12 19.15
N GLY A 66 1.04 -7.68 18.06
CA GLY A 66 1.97 -7.00 17.16
C GLY A 66 1.22 -6.44 15.97
N ILE A 67 1.44 -5.17 15.65
CA ILE A 67 0.90 -4.51 14.45
C ILE A 67 2.07 -4.27 13.50
N HIS A 68 1.95 -4.79 12.28
CA HIS A 68 2.99 -4.77 11.26
C HIS A 68 2.46 -3.94 10.10
N ILE A 69 3.15 -2.84 9.77
CA ILE A 69 2.70 -1.88 8.77
C ILE A 69 3.69 -1.89 7.60
N ALA A 70 3.17 -2.00 6.38
CA ALA A 70 3.94 -1.80 5.15
C ALA A 70 4.65 -0.45 5.19
N THR A 71 5.91 -0.40 4.72
CA THR A 71 6.70 0.85 4.81
C THR A 71 7.14 1.35 3.42
N PRO A 72 6.22 1.87 2.58
CA PRO A 72 6.57 2.45 1.27
C PRO A 72 7.60 3.58 1.33
N ALA A 73 7.71 4.28 2.47
CA ALA A 73 8.70 5.33 2.67
C ALA A 73 10.16 4.85 2.53
N LEU A 74 10.43 3.55 2.65
CA LEU A 74 11.76 2.98 2.37
C LEU A 74 12.05 2.89 0.86
N ALA A 75 11.01 2.67 0.05
CA ALA A 75 11.10 2.57 -1.41
C ALA A 75 10.90 3.93 -2.11
N VAL A 76 10.35 4.93 -1.42
CA VAL A 76 10.01 6.25 -1.96
C VAL A 76 10.77 7.34 -1.21
N PRO A 77 12.00 7.68 -1.61
CA PRO A 77 12.77 8.74 -0.95
C PRO A 77 12.06 10.08 -1.04
N GLN A 78 12.15 10.87 0.03
CA GLN A 78 11.59 12.23 0.07
C GLN A 78 12.19 13.09 -1.06
N GLY A 79 11.34 13.84 -1.77
CA GLY A 79 11.73 14.69 -2.89
C GLY A 79 12.00 13.95 -4.19
N SER A 80 11.87 12.61 -4.23
CA SER A 80 11.96 11.84 -5.47
C SER A 80 10.76 12.10 -6.39
N ALA A 81 10.89 11.68 -7.66
CA ALA A 81 9.77 11.71 -8.60
C ALA A 81 8.57 10.88 -8.09
N LEU A 82 8.82 9.74 -7.43
CA LEU A 82 7.79 8.92 -6.80
C LEU A 82 7.09 9.65 -5.64
N ASP A 83 7.84 10.38 -4.80
CA ASP A 83 7.27 11.20 -3.72
C ASP A 83 6.39 12.32 -4.29
N ALA A 84 6.83 12.99 -5.36
CA ALA A 84 6.02 14.01 -6.04
C ALA A 84 4.70 13.44 -6.57
N VAL A 85 4.73 12.25 -7.18
CA VAL A 85 3.53 11.55 -7.65
C VAL A 85 2.62 11.20 -6.47
N ALA A 86 3.13 10.57 -5.41
CA ALA A 86 2.36 10.22 -4.22
C ALA A 86 1.68 11.45 -3.61
N ARG A 87 2.42 12.57 -3.46
CA ARG A 87 1.87 13.85 -2.97
C ARG A 87 0.79 14.43 -3.87
N SER A 88 0.95 14.33 -5.19
CA SER A 88 -0.08 14.80 -6.13
C SER A 88 -1.34 13.93 -6.10
N ARG A 89 -1.21 12.62 -5.81
CA ARG A 89 -2.33 11.67 -5.72
C ARG A 89 -3.07 11.74 -4.40
N LEU A 90 -2.36 12.07 -3.31
CA LEU A 90 -2.83 12.13 -1.92
C LEU A 90 -3.26 10.76 -1.34
N SER A 91 -4.12 10.02 -2.05
CA SER A 91 -4.65 8.72 -1.61
C SER A 91 -5.06 7.85 -2.79
N THR A 92 -5.19 6.54 -2.54
CA THR A 92 -5.88 5.64 -3.47
C THR A 92 -7.37 6.00 -3.47
N VAL A 93 -7.98 6.06 -4.66
CA VAL A 93 -9.42 6.29 -4.81
C VAL A 93 -10.09 4.94 -5.03
N TYR A 94 -11.01 4.57 -4.13
CA TYR A 94 -11.80 3.35 -4.21
C TYR A 94 -13.20 3.66 -4.73
N MET A 95 -13.63 2.89 -5.72
CA MET A 95 -14.97 2.96 -6.32
C MET A 95 -15.51 1.53 -6.50
N PRO A 96 -16.84 1.36 -6.63
CA PRO A 96 -17.40 0.03 -6.88
C PRO A 96 -16.76 -0.64 -8.10
N GLY A 97 -16.00 -1.71 -7.85
CA GLY A 97 -15.31 -2.51 -8.87
C GLY A 97 -14.09 -1.85 -9.53
N ARG A 98 -13.62 -0.69 -9.05
CA ARG A 98 -12.46 0.02 -9.62
C ARG A 98 -11.65 0.73 -8.55
N LYS A 99 -10.35 0.85 -8.77
CA LYS A 99 -9.49 1.73 -7.97
C LYS A 99 -8.51 2.51 -8.84
N ILE A 100 -8.11 3.67 -8.34
CA ILE A 100 -7.02 4.46 -8.89
C ILE A 100 -5.97 4.57 -7.78
N THR A 101 -4.84 3.88 -7.94
CA THR A 101 -3.83 3.76 -6.89
C THR A 101 -3.08 5.06 -6.66
N MET A 102 -2.67 5.29 -5.41
CA MET A 102 -1.77 6.37 -5.03
C MET A 102 -0.36 6.11 -5.57
N LEU A 103 0.09 4.86 -5.46
CA LEU A 103 1.43 4.43 -5.78
C LEU A 103 1.44 3.55 -7.04
N PRO A 104 2.56 3.52 -7.79
CA PRO A 104 2.75 2.58 -8.89
C PRO A 104 2.83 1.14 -8.40
N ASP A 105 2.45 0.20 -9.28
CA ASP A 105 2.46 -1.24 -8.99
C ASP A 105 3.82 -1.76 -8.52
N ALA A 106 4.93 -1.20 -9.00
CA ALA A 106 6.28 -1.57 -8.56
C ALA A 106 6.53 -1.26 -7.08
N VAL A 107 6.04 -0.12 -6.59
CA VAL A 107 6.16 0.26 -5.16
C VAL A 107 5.23 -0.60 -4.32
N ILE A 108 4.00 -0.83 -4.80
CA ILE A 108 3.02 -1.71 -4.13
C ILE A 108 3.61 -3.12 -3.98
N GLY A 109 4.18 -3.65 -5.06
CA GLY A 109 4.70 -5.01 -5.12
C GLY A 109 5.85 -5.28 -4.14
N CYS A 110 6.72 -4.30 -3.88
CA CYS A 110 7.81 -4.47 -2.91
C CYS A 110 7.41 -4.18 -1.45
N CYS A 111 6.25 -3.55 -1.22
CA CYS A 111 5.84 -3.12 0.12
C CYS A 111 4.62 -3.87 0.69
N THR A 112 3.78 -4.45 -0.18
CA THR A 112 2.56 -5.16 0.21
C THR A 112 2.88 -6.38 1.10
N LEU A 113 2.13 -6.56 2.19
CA LEU A 113 2.31 -7.66 3.14
C LEU A 113 1.61 -8.94 2.66
N ALA A 114 1.90 -9.36 1.43
CA ALA A 114 1.27 -10.53 0.82
C ALA A 114 1.63 -11.84 1.55
N ALA A 115 0.65 -12.75 1.63
CA ALA A 115 0.81 -14.02 2.32
C ALA A 115 1.90 -14.90 1.68
N GLY A 116 2.76 -15.51 2.51
CA GLY A 116 3.83 -16.40 2.05
C GLY A 116 5.05 -15.69 1.47
N THR A 117 4.99 -14.37 1.29
CA THR A 117 6.13 -13.54 0.95
C THR A 117 6.57 -12.76 2.18
N ALA A 118 7.86 -12.74 2.45
CA ALA A 118 8.45 -11.75 3.32
C ALA A 118 9.39 -10.93 2.43
N PRO A 119 9.26 -9.58 2.42
CA PRO A 119 10.23 -8.74 1.74
C PRO A 119 11.66 -8.98 2.25
#